data_AF-A0A7C6MH49-F1
#
_entry.id   AF-A0A7C6MH49-F1
#
_cell.length_a   1.000
_cell.length_b   1.000
_cell.length_c   1.000
_cell.angle_alpha   90.00
_cell.angle_beta   90.00
_cell.angle_gamma   90.00
#
_symmetry.space_group_name_H-M   'P 1'
#
loop_
_entity.id
_entity.type
_entity.pdbx_description
1 polymer ?
#
loop_
_entity_poly.entity_id
_entity_poly.type
_entity_poly.pdbx_seq_one_letter_code
_entity_poly.pdbx_strand_id
1 'polypeptide(L)'
;MNFNDRIIANYESGVDDEYQAAIMHKSSTLAWHYVSYANLFLAALLAWLVPTNNTWIPLLATAPVLIGAFASISWMKKHVPRPRAANLTPVDWALMILAGCLWLGGLYYNNTDATFATAAGYVTGALVGGVVGWSVMFWIQKRGRRQDEARLDAEYADD
;
A
#
# COMPACT_ATOMS: atom_id res chain seq x y z
N MET A 1 14.86 21.54 -7.44
CA MET A 1 14.04 20.44 -8.00
C MET A 1 14.48 19.13 -7.38
N ASN A 2 13.62 18.51 -6.56
CA ASN A 2 13.91 17.24 -5.89
C ASN A 2 13.83 16.07 -6.89
N PHE A 3 14.32 14.89 -6.52
CA PHE A 3 14.26 13.67 -7.33
C PHE A 3 12.83 13.34 -7.81
N ASN A 4 11.82 13.46 -6.93
CA ASN A 4 10.42 13.23 -7.31
C ASN A 4 9.95 14.22 -8.38
N ASP A 5 10.33 15.50 -8.26
CA ASP A 5 9.95 16.53 -9.23
C ASP A 5 10.59 16.26 -10.59
N ARG A 6 11.81 15.70 -10.63
CA ARG A 6 12.45 15.23 -11.87
C ARG A 6 11.70 14.08 -12.53
N ILE A 7 11.20 13.13 -11.74
CA ILE A 7 10.37 12.04 -12.27
C ILE A 7 9.10 12.63 -12.89
N ILE A 8 8.40 13.53 -12.19
CA ILE A 8 7.18 14.15 -12.70
C ILE A 8 7.46 14.93 -13.99
N ALA A 9 8.48 15.79 -14.01
CA ALA A 9 8.84 16.56 -15.20
C ALA A 9 9.17 15.67 -16.42
N ASN A 10 9.81 14.53 -16.22
CA ASN A 10 10.07 13.56 -17.29
C ASN A 10 8.76 12.95 -17.83
N TYR A 11 7.82 12.62 -16.96
CA TYR A 11 6.51 12.07 -17.38
C TYR A 11 5.69 13.13 -18.13
N GLU A 12 5.67 14.37 -17.63
CA GLU A 12 4.99 15.50 -18.28
C GLU A 12 5.60 15.86 -19.64
N SER A 13 6.91 15.70 -19.81
CA SER A 13 7.58 15.95 -21.10
C SER A 13 7.18 14.97 -22.21
N GLY A 14 6.54 13.85 -21.84
CA GLY A 14 6.09 12.81 -22.78
C GLY A 14 4.65 12.95 -23.26
N VAL A 15 3.95 14.03 -22.89
CA VAL A 15 2.54 14.27 -23.25
C VAL A 15 2.37 15.68 -23.82
N ASP A 16 1.53 15.83 -24.85
CA ASP A 16 1.38 17.12 -25.55
C ASP A 16 0.30 18.03 -24.95
N ASP A 17 -0.64 17.46 -24.21
CA ASP A 17 -1.81 18.17 -23.68
C ASP A 17 -2.29 17.61 -22.34
N GLU A 18 -3.20 18.35 -21.69
CA GLU A 18 -3.76 17.99 -20.38
C GLU A 18 -4.59 16.69 -20.42
N TYR A 19 -5.22 16.38 -21.54
CA TYR A 19 -6.00 15.15 -21.69
C TYR A 19 -5.08 13.93 -21.71
N GLN A 20 -3.98 13.98 -22.46
CA GLN A 20 -2.94 12.95 -22.50
C GLN A 20 -2.30 12.77 -21.12
N ALA A 21 -1.97 13.86 -20.43
CA ALA A 21 -1.47 13.82 -19.05
C ALA A 21 -2.45 13.11 -18.10
N ALA A 22 -3.75 13.41 -18.21
CA ALA A 22 -4.77 12.77 -17.40
C ALA A 22 -4.94 11.27 -17.70
N ILE A 23 -4.88 10.87 -18.98
CA ILE A 23 -4.91 9.45 -19.37
C ILE A 23 -3.67 8.72 -18.87
N MET A 24 -2.48 9.33 -18.98
CA MET A 24 -1.24 8.78 -18.44
C MET A 24 -1.33 8.55 -16.94
N HIS A 25 -1.83 9.52 -16.18
CA HIS A 25 -2.02 9.39 -14.74
C HIS A 25 -2.99 8.26 -14.35
N LYS A 26 -4.10 8.11 -15.09
CA LYS A 26 -5.07 7.00 -14.90
C LYS A 26 -4.42 5.65 -15.19
N SER A 27 -3.62 5.56 -16.25
CA SER A 27 -2.86 4.34 -16.59
C SER A 27 -1.86 3.98 -15.49
N SER A 28 -1.08 4.94 -14.99
CA SER A 28 -0.17 4.74 -13.85
C SER A 28 -0.90 4.32 -12.57
N THR A 29 -2.10 4.85 -12.32
CA THR A 29 -2.95 4.44 -11.19
C THR A 29 -3.37 2.97 -11.30
N LEU A 30 -3.80 2.53 -12.49
CA LEU A 30 -4.11 1.12 -12.74
C LEU A 30 -2.86 0.23 -12.59
N ALA A 31 -1.74 0.64 -13.17
CA ALA A 31 -0.47 -0.09 -13.06
C ALA A 31 -0.05 -0.25 -11.59
N TRP A 32 -0.12 0.82 -10.79
CA TRP A 32 0.16 0.78 -9.36
C TRP A 32 -0.77 -0.20 -8.61
N HIS A 33 -2.06 -0.20 -8.95
CA HIS A 33 -3.04 -1.12 -8.36
C HIS A 33 -2.69 -2.58 -8.64
N TYR A 34 -2.43 -2.93 -9.89
CA TYR A 34 -2.07 -4.30 -10.28
C TYR A 34 -0.70 -4.73 -9.75
N VAL A 35 0.30 -3.85 -9.76
CA VAL A 35 1.63 -4.13 -9.20
C VAL A 35 1.55 -4.33 -7.69
N SER A 36 0.66 -3.62 -6.98
CA SER A 36 0.44 -3.82 -5.56
C SER A 36 -0.11 -5.22 -5.27
N TYR A 37 -1.09 -5.69 -6.04
CA TYR A 37 -1.58 -7.08 -5.92
C TYR A 37 -0.51 -8.10 -6.31
N ALA A 38 0.21 -7.87 -7.41
CA ALA A 38 1.27 -8.77 -7.85
C ALA A 38 2.34 -8.95 -6.76
N ASN A 39 2.74 -7.86 -6.08
CA ASN A 39 3.67 -7.94 -4.94
C ASN A 39 3.08 -8.68 -3.74
N LEU A 40 1.78 -8.50 -3.45
CA LEU A 40 1.12 -9.22 -2.37
C LEU A 40 1.06 -10.73 -2.65
N PHE A 41 0.72 -11.13 -3.87
CA PHE A 41 0.76 -12.53 -4.29
C PHE A 41 2.19 -13.08 -4.37
N LEU A 42 3.18 -12.26 -4.74
CA LEU A 42 4.58 -12.63 -4.69
C LEU A 42 5.03 -12.91 -3.24
N ALA A 43 4.64 -12.07 -2.29
CA ALA A 43 4.87 -12.32 -0.86
C ALA A 43 4.23 -13.64 -0.42
N ALA A 44 2.98 -13.88 -0.83
CA ALA A 44 2.30 -15.14 -0.53
C ALA A 44 3.04 -16.34 -1.12
N LEU A 45 3.44 -16.30 -2.40
CA LEU A 45 4.20 -17.37 -3.06
C LEU A 45 5.54 -17.64 -2.38
N LEU A 46 6.29 -16.59 -2.05
CA LEU A 46 7.56 -16.72 -1.33
C LEU A 46 7.36 -17.41 0.02
N ALA A 47 6.23 -17.22 0.70
CA ALA A 47 5.97 -17.87 1.97
C ALA A 47 5.87 -19.40 1.87
N TRP A 48 5.57 -19.95 0.70
CA TRP A 48 5.59 -21.39 0.43
C TRP A 48 6.97 -21.88 -0.02
N LEU A 49 7.67 -21.06 -0.81
CA LEU A 49 8.91 -21.47 -1.49
C LEU A 49 10.17 -21.28 -0.66
N VAL A 50 10.17 -20.32 0.27
CA VAL A 50 11.35 -19.98 1.06
C VAL A 50 11.59 -21.02 2.16
N PRO A 51 12.85 -21.44 2.40
CA PRO A 51 13.17 -22.38 3.47
C PRO A 51 12.70 -21.89 4.85
N THR A 52 12.35 -22.84 5.72
CA THR A 52 11.79 -22.64 7.07
C THR A 52 12.60 -21.68 7.96
N ASN A 53 13.92 -21.57 7.74
CA ASN A 53 14.80 -20.68 8.52
C ASN A 53 14.71 -19.19 8.10
N ASN A 54 13.98 -18.89 7.02
CA ASN A 54 13.97 -17.58 6.36
C ASN A 54 12.56 -16.99 6.19
N THR A 55 11.66 -17.25 7.15
CA THR A 55 10.25 -16.81 7.14
C THR A 55 10.01 -15.31 7.03
N TRP A 56 11.05 -14.48 7.21
CA TRP A 56 11.00 -13.03 7.05
C TRP A 56 11.16 -12.57 5.58
N ILE A 57 11.76 -13.37 4.69
CA ILE A 57 11.98 -12.99 3.28
C ILE A 57 10.69 -12.63 2.55
N PRO A 58 9.56 -13.36 2.71
CA PRO A 58 8.28 -12.96 2.14
C PRO A 58 7.86 -11.51 2.44
N LEU A 59 8.23 -10.98 3.62
CA LEU A 59 7.91 -9.59 3.99
C LEU A 59 8.63 -8.58 3.09
N LEU A 60 9.83 -8.91 2.60
CA LEU A 60 10.58 -8.01 1.72
C LEU A 60 9.84 -7.73 0.41
N ALA A 61 9.02 -8.66 -0.09
CA ALA A 61 8.23 -8.45 -1.30
C ALA A 61 7.17 -7.34 -1.13
N THR A 62 6.83 -6.97 0.12
CA THR A 62 5.93 -5.83 0.37
C THR A 62 6.65 -4.47 0.40
N ALA A 63 7.98 -4.47 0.55
CA ALA A 63 8.75 -3.25 0.73
C ALA A 63 8.63 -2.26 -0.44
N PRO A 64 8.67 -2.67 -1.73
CA PRO A 64 8.51 -1.74 -2.85
C PRO A 64 7.17 -0.99 -2.82
N VAL A 65 6.08 -1.68 -2.46
CA VAL A 65 4.73 -1.09 -2.36
C VAL A 65 4.69 -0.06 -1.25
N LEU A 66 5.25 -0.38 -0.07
CA LEU A 66 5.31 0.53 1.06
C LEU A 66 6.16 1.77 0.74
N ILE A 67 7.35 1.58 0.16
CA ILE A 67 8.26 2.67 -0.22
C ILE A 67 7.58 3.60 -1.22
N GLY A 68 6.95 3.06 -2.27
CA GLY A 68 6.23 3.87 -3.26
C GLY A 68 5.03 4.60 -2.66
N ALA A 69 4.28 3.97 -1.76
CA ALA A 69 3.19 4.62 -1.04
C ALA A 69 3.68 5.79 -0.16
N PHE A 70 4.77 5.60 0.59
CA PHE A 70 5.36 6.68 1.41
C PHE A 70 5.91 7.81 0.56
N ALA A 71 6.57 7.50 -0.56
CA ALA A 71 7.08 8.49 -1.50
C ALA A 71 5.93 9.32 -2.10
N SER A 72 4.88 8.66 -2.56
CA SER A 72 3.67 9.30 -3.11
C SER A 72 3.01 10.22 -2.09
N ILE A 73 2.71 9.72 -0.88
CA ILE A 73 2.08 10.52 0.19
C ILE A 73 2.98 11.70 0.58
N SER A 74 4.29 11.50 0.67
CA SER A 74 5.23 12.55 1.08
C SER A 74 5.40 13.66 0.06
N TRP A 75 5.22 13.36 -1.23
CA TRP A 75 5.19 14.36 -2.29
C TRP A 75 3.83 15.06 -2.36
N MET A 76 2.74 14.29 -2.32
CA MET A 76 1.37 14.79 -2.40
C MET A 76 1.04 15.75 -1.27
N LYS A 77 1.43 15.43 -0.03
CA LYS A 77 1.18 16.29 1.14
C LYS A 77 1.81 17.68 1.02
N LYS A 78 2.70 17.94 0.06
CA LYS A 78 3.31 19.27 -0.16
C LYS A 78 2.50 20.12 -1.15
N HIS A 79 1.66 19.50 -1.97
CA HIS A 79 0.98 20.17 -3.09
C HIS A 79 -0.53 20.20 -2.89
N VAL A 80 -1.11 19.16 -2.28
CA VAL A 80 -2.55 19.04 -2.05
C VAL A 80 -2.85 18.33 -0.73
N PRO A 81 -4.03 18.57 -0.13
CA PRO A 81 -4.49 17.77 0.99
C PRO A 81 -4.56 16.29 0.61
N ARG A 82 -4.20 15.40 1.54
CA ARG A 82 -4.26 13.95 1.27
C ARG A 82 -5.67 13.51 0.83
N PRO A 83 -5.75 12.57 -0.12
CA PRO A 83 -7.00 12.03 -0.60
C PRO A 83 -7.69 11.25 0.52
N ARG A 84 -9.01 11.14 0.38
CA ARG A 84 -9.82 10.33 1.29
C ARG A 84 -9.49 8.84 1.08
N ALA A 85 -9.78 8.02 2.08
CA ALA A 85 -9.69 6.58 1.96
C ALA A 85 -10.46 6.12 0.72
N ALA A 86 -9.80 5.34 -0.15
CA ALA A 86 -10.49 4.69 -1.25
C ALA A 86 -11.45 3.65 -0.68
N ASN A 87 -12.67 3.60 -1.22
CA ASN A 87 -13.58 2.51 -0.92
C ASN A 87 -13.13 1.28 -1.72
N LEU A 88 -12.61 0.28 -1.01
CA LEU A 88 -12.26 -1.00 -1.62
C LEU A 88 -13.53 -1.69 -2.14
N THR A 89 -13.46 -2.20 -3.36
CA THR A 89 -14.55 -2.99 -3.93
C THR A 89 -14.61 -4.38 -3.27
N PRO A 90 -15.74 -5.11 -3.37
CA PRO A 90 -15.80 -6.49 -2.90
C PRO A 90 -14.73 -7.40 -3.54
N VAL A 91 -14.36 -7.13 -4.79
CA VAL A 91 -13.30 -7.86 -5.50
C VAL A 91 -11.94 -7.56 -4.87
N ASP A 92 -11.66 -6.29 -4.53
CA ASP A 92 -10.42 -5.92 -3.86
C ASP A 92 -10.29 -6.63 -2.50
N TRP A 93 -11.38 -6.65 -1.72
CA TRP A 93 -11.42 -7.38 -0.46
C TRP A 93 -11.18 -8.89 -0.66
N ALA A 94 -11.82 -9.50 -1.64
CA ALA A 94 -11.65 -10.92 -1.93
C ALA A 94 -10.20 -11.25 -2.31
N LEU A 95 -9.56 -10.43 -3.15
CA LEU A 95 -8.16 -10.60 -3.54
C LEU A 95 -7.21 -10.43 -2.35
N MET A 96 -7.42 -9.41 -1.52
CA MET A 96 -6.61 -9.19 -0.31
C MET A 96 -6.74 -10.34 0.69
N ILE A 97 -7.97 -10.82 0.94
CA ILE A 97 -8.23 -11.95 1.84
C ILE A 97 -7.60 -13.23 1.27
N LEU A 98 -7.79 -13.51 -0.03
CA LEU A 98 -7.20 -14.68 -0.68
C LEU A 98 -5.66 -14.67 -0.55
N ALA A 99 -5.02 -13.55 -0.90
CA ALA A 99 -3.57 -13.44 -0.81
C ALA A 99 -3.08 -13.52 0.64
N GLY A 100 -3.80 -12.92 1.60
CA GLY A 100 -3.51 -13.04 3.02
C GLY A 100 -3.61 -14.47 3.54
N CYS A 101 -4.66 -15.20 3.16
CA CYS A 101 -4.82 -16.61 3.51
C CYS A 101 -3.72 -17.49 2.90
N LEU A 102 -3.37 -17.27 1.63
CA LEU A 102 -2.27 -17.99 0.98
C LEU A 102 -0.93 -17.69 1.67
N TRP A 103 -0.69 -16.45 2.06
CA TRP A 103 0.52 -16.06 2.75
C TRP A 103 0.61 -16.73 4.14
N LEU A 104 -0.41 -16.58 4.97
CA LEU A 104 -0.44 -17.20 6.31
C LEU A 104 -0.37 -18.73 6.22
N GLY A 105 -1.01 -19.33 5.21
CA GLY A 105 -0.93 -20.76 4.92
C GLY A 105 0.51 -21.21 4.63
N GLY A 106 1.24 -20.47 3.79
CA GLY A 106 2.64 -20.77 3.50
C GLY A 106 3.54 -20.63 4.73
N LEU A 107 3.34 -19.58 5.53
CA LEU A 107 4.07 -19.41 6.79
C LEU A 107 3.80 -20.54 7.79
N TYR A 108 2.54 -20.99 7.89
CA TYR A 108 2.18 -22.13 8.72
C TYR A 108 2.79 -23.44 8.22
N TYR A 109 2.72 -23.68 6.90
CA TYR A 109 3.31 -24.87 6.27
C TYR A 109 4.82 -24.97 6.52
N ASN A 110 5.53 -23.85 6.46
CA ASN A 110 6.97 -23.77 6.69
C ASN A 110 7.37 -23.60 8.17
N ASN A 111 6.42 -23.71 9.10
CA ASN A 111 6.72 -23.67 10.54
C ASN A 111 6.89 -25.10 11.07
N THR A 112 8.11 -25.46 11.47
CA THR A 112 8.43 -26.80 11.98
C THR A 112 7.76 -27.14 13.31
N ASP A 113 7.36 -26.12 14.07
CA ASP A 113 6.68 -26.24 15.37
C ASP A 113 5.17 -25.94 15.25
N ALA A 114 4.62 -26.11 14.04
CA ALA A 114 3.22 -25.87 13.77
C ALA A 114 2.31 -26.79 14.61
N THR A 115 1.55 -26.17 15.50
CA THR A 115 0.48 -26.83 16.27
C THR A 115 -0.85 -26.16 15.99
N PHE A 116 -1.95 -26.73 16.50
CA PHE A 116 -3.25 -26.07 16.48
C PHE A 116 -3.21 -24.68 17.15
N ALA A 117 -2.44 -24.52 18.22
CA ALA A 117 -2.24 -23.22 18.88
C ALA A 117 -1.56 -22.22 17.95
N THR A 118 -0.58 -22.65 17.15
CA THR A 118 0.08 -21.83 16.13
C THR A 118 -0.92 -21.38 15.06
N ALA A 119 -1.75 -22.29 14.54
CA ALA A 119 -2.78 -21.98 13.56
C ALA A 119 -3.81 -20.97 14.12
N ALA A 120 -4.31 -21.20 15.33
CA ALA A 120 -5.19 -20.27 16.03
C ALA A 120 -4.52 -18.91 16.24
N GLY A 121 -3.22 -18.88 16.57
CA GLY A 121 -2.43 -17.67 16.69
C GLY A 121 -2.41 -16.84 15.41
N TYR A 122 -2.17 -17.46 14.25
CA TYR A 122 -2.18 -16.74 12.96
C TYR A 122 -3.55 -16.20 12.59
N VAL A 123 -4.62 -16.98 12.77
CA VAL A 123 -5.99 -16.53 12.47
C VAL A 123 -6.37 -15.36 13.38
N THR A 124 -6.15 -15.51 14.69
CA THR A 124 -6.51 -14.47 15.67
C THR A 124 -5.67 -13.21 15.46
N GLY A 125 -4.36 -13.38 15.22
CA GLY A 125 -3.44 -12.27 14.91
C GLY A 125 -3.82 -11.52 13.63
N ALA A 126 -4.22 -12.23 12.58
CA ALA A 126 -4.67 -11.63 11.33
C ALA A 126 -5.97 -10.84 11.51
N LEU A 127 -6.95 -11.38 12.24
CA LEU A 127 -8.21 -10.70 12.52
C LEU A 127 -8.00 -9.44 13.36
N VAL A 128 -7.28 -9.56 14.49
CA VAL A 128 -6.99 -8.43 15.38
C VAL A 128 -6.15 -7.38 14.65
N GLY A 129 -5.07 -7.81 13.98
CA GLY A 129 -4.20 -6.93 13.22
C GLY A 129 -4.92 -6.20 12.08
N GLY A 130 -5.81 -6.89 11.36
CA GLY A 130 -6.63 -6.31 10.31
C GLY A 130 -7.57 -5.23 10.84
N VAL A 131 -8.32 -5.51 11.90
CA VAL A 131 -9.26 -4.54 12.51
C VAL A 131 -8.53 -3.34 13.09
N VAL A 132 -7.47 -3.57 13.87
CA VAL A 132 -6.67 -2.49 14.49
C VAL A 132 -5.98 -1.66 13.41
N GLY A 133 -5.32 -2.30 12.44
CA GLY A 133 -4.63 -1.64 11.35
C GLY A 133 -5.57 -0.75 10.52
N TRP A 134 -6.74 -1.27 10.15
CA TRP A 134 -7.76 -0.50 9.44
C TRP A 134 -8.21 0.73 10.24
N SER A 135 -8.53 0.54 11.52
CA SER A 135 -9.01 1.61 12.40
C SER A 135 -7.97 2.72 12.58
N VAL A 136 -6.72 2.35 12.81
CA VAL A 136 -5.59 3.28 12.96
C VAL A 136 -5.34 4.02 11.65
N MET A 137 -5.35 3.33 10.51
CA MET A 137 -5.13 3.94 9.20
C MET A 137 -6.22 4.97 8.88
N PHE A 138 -7.50 4.64 9.15
CA PHE A 138 -8.61 5.56 8.98
C PHE A 138 -8.47 6.81 9.85
N TRP A 139 -8.07 6.64 11.12
CA TRP A 139 -7.83 7.76 12.02
C TRP A 139 -6.67 8.66 11.57
N ILE A 140 -5.53 8.07 11.18
CA ILE A 140 -4.37 8.81 10.67
C ILE A 140 -4.73 9.58 9.41
N GLN A 141 -5.46 8.97 8.47
CA GLN A 141 -5.86 9.64 7.24
C GLN A 141 -6.80 10.83 7.52
N LYS A 142 -7.81 10.63 8.37
CA LYS A 142 -8.76 11.70 8.72
C LYS A 142 -8.07 12.87 9.42
N ARG A 143 -7.16 12.57 10.36
CA ARG A 143 -6.40 13.61 11.08
C ARG A 143 -5.38 14.29 10.19
N GLY A 144 -4.63 13.52 9.42
CA GLY A 144 -3.60 14.03 8.50
C GLY A 144 -4.20 14.95 7.44
N ARG A 145 -5.35 14.59 6.86
CA ARG A 145 -6.03 15.46 5.90
C ARG A 145 -6.44 16.81 6.51
N ARG A 146 -7.02 16.82 7.71
CA ARG A 146 -7.40 18.08 8.40
C ARG A 146 -6.19 18.98 8.67
N GLN A 147 -5.05 18.37 9.01
CA GLN A 147 -3.80 19.10 9.22
C GLN A 147 -3.24 19.65 7.90
N ASP A 148 -3.30 18.87 6.83
CA ASP A 148 -2.85 19.31 5.51
C ASP A 148 -3.76 20.44 4.96
N GLU A 149 -5.09 20.36 5.16
CA GLU A 149 -6.04 21.43 4.83
C GLU A 149 -5.70 22.71 5.62
N ALA A 150 -5.60 22.64 6.95
CA ALA A 150 -5.29 23.81 7.78
C ALA A 150 -3.93 24.45 7.47
N ARG A 151 -2.92 23.63 7.10
CA ARG A 151 -1.60 24.16 6.73
C ARG A 151 -1.64 24.89 5.39
N LEU A 152 -2.29 24.31 4.38
CA LEU A 152 -2.40 24.93 3.06
C LEU A 152 -3.28 26.19 3.10
N ASP A 153 -4.38 26.17 3.85
CA ASP A 153 -5.24 27.34 4.05
C ASP A 153 -4.44 28.48 4.71
N ALA A 154 -3.59 28.19 5.70
CA ALA A 154 -2.72 29.19 6.31
C ALA A 154 -1.64 29.73 5.35
N GLU A 155 -1.07 28.87 4.51
CA GLU A 155 -0.04 29.26 3.53
C GLU A 155 -0.60 30.18 2.43
N TYR A 156 -1.86 30.00 2.03
CA TYR A 156 -2.54 30.84 1.03
C TYR A 156 -3.41 31.97 1.60
N ALA A 157 -3.55 32.08 2.93
CA ALA A 157 -4.28 33.18 3.57
C ALA A 157 -3.41 34.43 3.79
N ASP A 158 -2.08 34.26 3.78
CA ASP A 158 -1.09 35.33 3.97
C ASP A 158 -0.56 35.92 2.64
N ASP A 159 -1.04 35.42 1.49
CA ASP A 159 -0.81 35.94 0.12
C ASP A 159 -2.02 36.74 -0.41
#